data_AF-A0A813GTQ2-F1
#
_entry.id   AF-A0A813GTQ2-F1
#
_cell.length_a   1.000
_cell.length_b   1.000
_cell.length_c   1.000
_cell.angle_alpha   90.00
_cell.angle_beta   90.00
_cell.angle_gamma   90.00
#
_symmetry.space_group_name_H-M   'P 1'
#
loop_
_entity.id
_entity.type
_entity.pdbx_description
1 polymer ?
#
loop_
_entity_poly.entity_id
_entity_poly.type
_entity_poly.pdbx_seq_one_letter_code
_entity_poly.pdbx_strand_id
1 'polypeptide(L)'
;MAAIPAGSVLAARYNVGVRHLFHERVVTKPVAGRRFHLFVLTPDGQHYDEDYEDLQDIAEVLVLNQLGDVPLGMAEADFYRFRAVPTAGALALLQAQAEAAVANDPLLAAGAMVQAGGGLPGGGAAHPAAVPAVALPIGGAPMAAGGAVPAGPAGVPAGAGALQPFVGHPALLAQWRAAASEAGLEVGEVVAPGLVPAGKGSKRIAMVNGCETFIELVSDDGLKAWIEKRLPLDVRIQRIKTRHGARCREWREGCEELREETFTDYPLTGPRTSSWCMKYLNRQPGGAADRHALWRQGSKVSPSDWGVAEHETLLEAVKLAMSYDQLELANLACFEILFRRLQTIEYCYQDRSRELSNSQHQRFGPKLTLEEQSAFMGVTRNEMVMIDPQLLAHIKSHVKEDAELSKNLRLAREERAAALKHKGKADKDLKE
;
A
#
# COMPACT_ATOMS: atom_id res chain seq x y z
N MET A 1 21.10 -25.77 -6.14
CA MET A 1 21.57 -24.38 -6.07
C MET A 1 23.10 -24.42 -6.06
N ALA A 2 23.79 -23.54 -6.79
CA ALA A 2 25.25 -23.58 -6.87
C ALA A 2 25.90 -23.15 -5.54
N ALA A 3 27.08 -23.70 -5.22
CA ALA A 3 27.90 -23.25 -4.11
C ALA A 3 28.35 -21.79 -4.33
N ILE A 4 28.53 -21.04 -3.24
CA ILE A 4 29.05 -19.66 -3.32
C ILE A 4 30.52 -19.74 -3.75
N PRO A 5 30.91 -19.14 -4.89
CA PRO A 5 32.27 -19.27 -5.40
C PRO A 5 33.27 -18.52 -4.51
N ALA A 6 34.51 -19.00 -4.49
CA ALA A 6 35.63 -18.26 -3.90
C ALA A 6 35.76 -16.88 -4.57
N GLY A 7 36.07 -15.86 -3.78
CA GLY A 7 36.10 -14.46 -4.18
C GLY A 7 34.77 -13.72 -4.02
N SER A 8 33.67 -14.41 -3.70
CA SER A 8 32.39 -13.76 -3.40
C SER A 8 32.48 -12.90 -2.16
N VAL A 9 31.71 -11.81 -2.12
CA VAL A 9 31.60 -10.94 -0.96
C VAL A 9 30.25 -11.16 -0.29
N LEU A 10 30.27 -11.39 1.02
CA LEU A 10 29.06 -11.58 1.83
C LEU A 10 28.99 -10.50 2.91
N ALA A 11 27.81 -10.31 3.48
CA ALA A 11 27.58 -9.52 4.67
C ALA A 11 26.73 -10.34 5.65
N ALA A 12 27.30 -10.70 6.79
CA ALA A 12 26.67 -11.54 7.81
C ALA A 12 26.22 -10.70 9.01
N ARG A 13 24.95 -10.84 9.42
CA ARG A 13 24.40 -10.19 10.63
C ARG A 13 24.23 -11.23 11.73
N TYR A 14 24.89 -10.99 12.85
CA TYR A 14 24.78 -11.85 14.02
C TYR A 14 23.53 -11.56 14.85
N ASN A 15 23.03 -12.58 15.55
CA ASN A 15 21.90 -12.51 16.46
C ASN A 15 22.30 -11.99 17.85
N VAL A 16 22.83 -10.77 17.92
CA VAL A 16 23.37 -10.17 19.17
C VAL A 16 22.49 -9.07 19.78
N GLY A 17 21.20 -9.03 19.41
CA GLY A 17 20.13 -8.33 20.15
C GLY A 17 20.13 -6.78 20.19
N VAL A 18 21.24 -6.08 19.91
CA VAL A 18 21.32 -4.63 20.22
C VAL A 18 21.53 -3.73 19.00
N ARG A 19 22.06 -4.22 17.87
CA ARG A 19 22.19 -3.43 16.62
C ARG A 19 22.15 -4.29 15.36
N HIS A 20 21.56 -3.74 14.29
CA HIS A 20 21.62 -4.30 12.94
C HIS A 20 23.00 -3.97 12.33
N LEU A 21 24.03 -4.72 12.71
CA LEU A 21 25.37 -4.57 12.14
C LEU A 21 25.69 -5.79 11.29
N PHE A 22 25.95 -5.57 10.00
CA PHE A 22 26.39 -6.57 9.04
C PHE A 22 27.91 -6.55 8.95
N HIS A 23 28.57 -7.69 9.12
CA HIS A 23 30.00 -7.80 8.95
C HIS A 23 30.32 -8.31 7.54
N GLU A 24 31.14 -7.56 6.79
CA GLU A 24 31.60 -8.01 5.48
C GLU A 24 32.48 -9.26 5.61
N ARG A 25 32.40 -10.14 4.62
CA ARG A 25 33.17 -11.37 4.50
C ARG A 25 33.64 -11.53 3.08
N VAL A 26 34.87 -11.97 2.89
CA VAL A 26 35.34 -12.44 1.57
C VAL A 26 35.48 -13.95 1.63
N VAL A 27 34.76 -14.65 0.76
CA VAL A 27 34.81 -16.11 0.69
C VAL A 27 36.14 -16.54 0.09
N THR A 28 36.99 -17.19 0.88
CA THR A 28 38.26 -17.73 0.38
C THR A 28 38.05 -19.12 -0.20
N LYS A 29 37.22 -19.98 0.41
CA LYS A 29 36.98 -21.32 -0.10
C LYS A 29 35.63 -21.88 0.36
N PRO A 30 34.78 -22.40 -0.53
CA PRO A 30 33.62 -23.19 -0.11
C PRO A 30 34.04 -24.59 0.35
N VAL A 31 33.40 -25.12 1.39
CA VAL A 31 33.59 -26.50 1.84
C VAL A 31 32.79 -27.44 0.93
N ALA A 32 33.42 -28.52 0.47
CA ALA A 32 32.77 -29.44 -0.45
C ALA A 32 31.58 -30.16 0.21
N GLY A 33 30.46 -30.27 -0.51
CA GLY A 33 29.26 -30.96 -0.02
C GLY A 33 28.40 -30.17 0.96
N ARG A 34 28.88 -29.03 1.46
CA ARG A 34 28.11 -28.12 2.32
C ARG A 34 27.93 -26.79 1.63
N ARG A 35 26.69 -26.33 1.55
CA ARG A 35 26.35 -25.22 0.66
C ARG A 35 26.75 -23.88 1.27
N PHE A 36 26.64 -23.79 2.58
CA PHE A 36 26.83 -22.56 3.33
C PHE A 36 27.91 -22.70 4.41
N HIS A 37 28.76 -23.72 4.34
CA HIS A 37 29.97 -23.81 5.16
C HIS A 37 31.15 -23.29 4.34
N LEU A 38 31.71 -22.16 4.75
CA LEU A 38 32.68 -21.38 3.98
C LEU A 38 33.89 -21.02 4.84
N PHE A 39 35.07 -21.04 4.25
CA PHE A 39 36.22 -20.30 4.77
C PHE A 39 36.11 -18.85 4.36
N VAL A 40 36.19 -17.95 5.33
CA VAL A 40 35.97 -16.52 5.14
C VAL A 40 37.09 -15.69 5.75
N LEU A 41 37.42 -14.59 5.07
CA LEU A 41 38.25 -13.51 5.61
C LEU A 41 37.33 -12.44 6.19
N THR A 42 37.64 -11.98 7.40
CA THR A 42 36.91 -10.90 8.09
C THR A 42 37.57 -9.53 7.88
N PRO A 43 36.87 -8.42 8.20
CA PRO A 43 37.43 -7.07 8.09
C PRO A 43 38.66 -6.81 8.98
N ASP A 44 38.79 -7.59 10.05
CA ASP A 44 39.92 -7.56 10.99
C ASP A 44 41.12 -8.36 10.50
N GLY A 45 41.03 -8.96 9.31
CA GLY A 45 42.08 -9.80 8.73
C GLY A 45 42.15 -11.21 9.33
N GLN A 46 41.10 -11.64 10.04
CA GLN A 46 41.03 -13.00 10.59
C GLN A 46 40.47 -13.95 9.55
N HIS A 47 40.99 -15.17 9.55
CA HIS A 47 40.62 -16.22 8.62
C HIS A 47 40.21 -17.47 9.39
N TYR A 48 38.99 -17.92 9.20
CA TYR A 48 38.43 -19.12 9.85
C TYR A 48 37.23 -19.65 9.05
N ASP A 49 36.73 -20.82 9.43
CA ASP A 49 35.54 -21.40 8.83
C ASP A 49 34.26 -20.94 9.54
N GLU A 50 33.24 -20.58 8.78
CA GLU A 50 31.91 -20.21 9.26
C GLU A 50 30.86 -21.11 8.59
N ASP A 51 29.99 -21.72 9.39
CA ASP A 51 28.87 -22.54 8.91
C ASP A 51 27.56 -21.75 8.98
N TYR A 52 27.13 -21.20 7.84
CA TYR A 52 25.87 -20.46 7.73
C TYR A 52 24.65 -21.39 7.58
N GLU A 53 24.80 -22.73 7.68
CA GLU A 53 23.67 -23.67 7.82
C GLU A 53 23.16 -23.72 9.26
N ASP A 54 24.05 -23.55 10.25
CA ASP A 54 23.71 -23.53 11.68
C ASP A 54 23.45 -22.09 12.17
N LEU A 55 22.25 -21.59 11.86
CA LEU A 55 21.82 -20.20 12.10
C LEU A 55 21.59 -19.83 13.59
N GLN A 56 22.27 -20.48 14.54
CA GLN A 56 22.08 -20.16 15.96
C GLN A 56 22.57 -18.75 16.30
N ASP A 57 23.71 -18.35 15.73
CA ASP A 57 24.36 -17.07 15.97
C ASP A 57 24.24 -16.10 14.78
N ILE A 58 23.89 -16.58 13.59
CA ILE A 58 23.73 -15.76 12.37
C ILE A 58 22.25 -15.57 12.04
N ALA A 59 21.79 -14.32 12.11
CA ALA A 59 20.41 -13.96 11.82
C ALA A 59 20.14 -13.82 10.31
N GLU A 60 21.13 -13.38 9.53
CA GLU A 60 20.95 -13.02 8.13
C GLU A 60 22.29 -12.98 7.36
N VAL A 61 22.27 -13.39 6.09
CA VAL A 61 23.43 -13.32 5.18
C VAL A 61 23.00 -12.69 3.87
N LEU A 62 23.73 -11.67 3.43
CA LEU A 62 23.56 -10.99 2.16
C LEU A 62 24.73 -11.31 1.23
N VAL A 63 24.47 -11.51 -0.05
CA VAL A 63 25.51 -11.59 -1.08
C VAL A 63 25.65 -10.20 -1.71
N LEU A 64 26.85 -9.64 -1.65
CA LEU A 64 27.18 -8.33 -2.21
C LEU A 64 27.83 -8.50 -3.59
N ASN A 65 27.71 -7.51 -4.48
CA ASN A 65 28.40 -7.61 -5.79
C ASN A 65 29.90 -7.37 -5.64
N GLN A 66 30.28 -6.50 -4.69
CA GLN A 66 31.66 -6.15 -4.36
C GLN A 66 31.76 -5.63 -2.92
N LEU A 67 32.99 -5.50 -2.42
CA LEU A 67 33.28 -4.88 -1.13
C LEU A 67 32.83 -3.42 -1.13
N GLY A 68 32.18 -2.98 -0.05
CA GLY A 68 31.69 -1.62 0.10
C GLY A 68 30.30 -1.36 -0.50
N ASP A 69 29.68 -2.32 -1.19
CA ASP A 69 28.30 -2.16 -1.65
C ASP A 69 27.33 -2.00 -0.47
N VAL A 70 26.35 -1.10 -0.60
CA VAL A 70 25.24 -0.92 0.36
C VAL A 70 23.94 -1.31 -0.35
N PRO A 71 23.26 -2.38 0.06
CA PRO A 71 21.94 -2.73 -0.46
C PRO A 71 20.92 -1.60 -0.27
N LEU A 72 19.99 -1.48 -1.21
CA LEU A 72 18.96 -0.44 -1.18
C LEU A 72 18.16 -0.50 0.14
N GLY A 73 18.09 0.63 0.84
CA GLY A 73 17.35 0.76 2.10
C GLY A 73 18.15 0.46 3.36
N MET A 74 19.46 0.19 3.25
CA MET A 74 20.38 0.10 4.38
C MET A 74 21.29 1.33 4.41
N ALA A 75 21.78 1.71 5.60
CA ALA A 75 22.75 2.78 5.75
C ALA A 75 24.18 2.22 5.72
N GLU A 76 25.15 3.02 5.28
CA GLU A 76 26.56 2.62 5.31
C GLU A 76 27.04 2.30 6.75
N ALA A 77 26.50 3.00 7.74
CA ALA A 77 26.78 2.78 9.16
C ALA A 77 26.29 1.42 9.69
N ASP A 78 25.45 0.71 8.95
CA ASP A 78 24.96 -0.63 9.29
C ASP A 78 25.99 -1.73 8.93
N PHE A 79 27.15 -1.36 8.36
CA PHE A 79 28.16 -2.31 7.91
C PHE A 79 29.50 -2.15 8.65
N TYR A 80 30.02 -3.25 9.18
CA TYR A 80 31.40 -3.40 9.61
C TYR A 80 32.25 -3.85 8.42
N ARG A 81 33.00 -2.91 7.85
CA ARG A 81 33.67 -3.01 6.55
C ARG A 81 35.16 -3.21 6.65
N PHE A 82 35.75 -3.74 5.57
CA PHE A 82 37.20 -3.78 5.40
C PHE A 82 37.77 -2.36 5.36
N ARG A 83 38.74 -2.06 6.24
CA ARG A 83 39.45 -0.77 6.21
C ARG A 83 40.36 -0.61 5.00
N ALA A 84 40.86 -1.73 4.48
CA ALA A 84 41.65 -1.80 3.27
C ALA A 84 41.19 -3.03 2.48
N VAL A 85 40.97 -2.85 1.18
CA VAL A 85 40.61 -3.94 0.29
C VAL A 85 41.80 -4.92 0.22
N PRO A 86 41.59 -6.21 0.51
CA PRO A 86 42.64 -7.22 0.39
C PRO A 86 43.20 -7.22 -1.04
N THR A 87 44.54 -7.20 -1.17
CA THR A 87 45.17 -7.30 -2.49
C THR A 87 44.91 -8.67 -3.10
N ALA A 88 44.90 -8.76 -4.43
CA ALA A 88 44.72 -10.04 -5.13
C ALA A 88 45.74 -11.11 -4.69
N GLY A 89 47.00 -10.70 -4.42
CA GLY A 89 48.04 -11.60 -3.91
C GLY A 89 47.76 -12.10 -2.50
N ALA A 90 47.23 -11.24 -1.61
CA ALA A 90 46.84 -11.66 -0.26
C ALA A 90 45.65 -12.63 -0.29
N LEU A 91 44.66 -12.38 -1.14
CA LEU A 91 43.53 -13.30 -1.32
C LEU A 91 43.98 -14.66 -1.87
N ALA A 92 44.87 -14.68 -2.87
CA ALA A 92 45.41 -15.92 -3.41
C ALA A 92 46.17 -16.74 -2.35
N LEU A 93 46.95 -16.08 -1.49
CA LEU A 93 47.64 -16.76 -0.38
C LEU A 93 46.65 -17.38 0.62
N LEU A 94 45.62 -16.63 1.01
CA LEU A 94 44.58 -17.12 1.94
C LEU A 94 43.75 -18.25 1.32
N GLN A 95 43.48 -18.19 0.02
CA GLN A 95 42.83 -19.27 -0.72
C GLN A 95 43.67 -20.54 -0.68
N ALA A 96 44.98 -20.45 -0.94
CA ALA A 96 45.89 -21.59 -0.84
C ALA A 96 45.98 -22.15 0.60
N GLN A 97 45.94 -21.29 1.62
CA GLN A 97 45.89 -21.72 3.03
C GLN A 97 44.58 -22.43 3.37
N ALA A 98 43.44 -21.90 2.93
CA ALA A 98 42.14 -22.57 3.08
C ALA A 98 42.13 -23.92 2.34
N GLU A 99 42.80 -24.01 1.19
CA GLU A 99 42.93 -25.26 0.46
C GLU A 99 43.69 -26.32 1.25
N ALA A 100 44.83 -25.95 1.83
CA ALA A 100 45.62 -26.82 2.69
C ALA A 100 44.86 -27.22 3.97
N ALA A 101 44.12 -26.30 4.59
CA ALA A 101 43.32 -26.57 5.77
C ALA A 101 42.24 -27.64 5.50
N VAL A 102 41.48 -27.49 4.42
CA VAL A 102 40.47 -28.48 4.01
C VAL A 102 41.11 -29.83 3.66
N ALA A 103 42.29 -29.84 3.05
CA ALA A 103 42.97 -31.09 2.71
C ALA A 103 43.48 -31.86 3.95
N ASN A 104 43.83 -31.13 5.02
CA ASN A 104 44.36 -31.72 6.25
C ASN A 104 43.27 -32.11 7.27
N ASP A 105 42.03 -31.64 7.10
CA ASP A 105 40.90 -32.00 7.95
C ASP A 105 40.01 -33.04 7.24
N PRO A 106 40.04 -34.32 7.63
CA PRO A 106 39.26 -35.37 6.99
C PRO A 106 37.74 -35.19 7.14
N LEU A 107 37.25 -34.46 8.16
CA LEU A 107 35.83 -34.16 8.31
C LEU A 107 35.36 -33.11 7.30
N LEU A 108 36.19 -32.09 7.05
CA LEU A 108 35.92 -31.07 6.02
C LEU A 108 36.16 -31.59 4.60
N ALA A 109 37.15 -32.47 4.41
CA ALA A 109 37.47 -33.07 3.11
C ALA A 109 36.39 -34.03 2.61
N ALA A 110 35.74 -34.77 3.51
CA ALA A 110 34.80 -35.83 3.14
C ALA A 110 33.38 -35.32 2.80
N GLY A 111 33.06 -34.05 3.07
CA GLY A 111 31.70 -33.51 2.89
C GLY A 111 30.61 -34.34 3.58
N ALA A 112 30.98 -35.12 4.62
CA ALA A 112 30.16 -36.22 5.11
C ALA A 112 29.02 -35.70 6.00
N MET A 113 27.79 -35.91 5.55
CA MET A 113 26.60 -35.84 6.41
C MET A 113 26.65 -36.98 7.43
N VAL A 114 27.11 -36.71 8.65
CA VAL A 114 26.91 -37.62 9.77
C VAL A 114 25.45 -37.49 10.23
N GLN A 115 24.61 -38.45 9.86
CA GLN A 115 23.30 -38.65 10.49
C GLN A 115 23.52 -39.03 11.96
N ALA A 116 23.11 -38.16 12.88
CA ALA A 116 23.18 -38.42 14.31
C ALA A 116 22.04 -39.36 14.74
N GLY A 117 22.42 -40.53 15.25
CA GLY A 117 21.53 -41.48 15.94
C GLY A 117 22.35 -42.40 16.83
N GLY A 118 22.58 -41.99 18.09
CA GLY A 118 23.21 -42.83 19.11
C GLY A 118 23.96 -42.00 20.16
N GLY A 119 23.46 -42.02 21.41
CA GLY A 119 23.99 -41.24 22.52
C GLY A 119 25.05 -41.94 23.38
N LEU A 120 25.53 -41.16 24.37
CA LEU A 120 26.42 -41.42 25.52
C LEU A 120 27.94 -41.23 25.29
N PRO A 121 28.74 -40.97 26.34
CA PRO A 121 28.63 -39.82 27.25
C PRO A 121 29.98 -39.11 27.51
N GLY A 122 29.91 -37.83 27.90
CA GLY A 122 30.79 -37.19 28.90
C GLY A 122 32.31 -37.15 28.66
N GLY A 123 32.81 -35.99 28.28
CA GLY A 123 34.24 -35.65 28.40
C GLY A 123 34.48 -34.20 27.99
N GLY A 124 34.75 -33.33 28.96
CA GLY A 124 35.08 -31.93 28.71
C GLY A 124 36.49 -31.75 28.13
N ALA A 125 36.63 -30.81 27.21
CA ALA A 125 37.89 -30.20 26.78
C ALA A 125 37.53 -28.81 26.19
N ALA A 126 37.95 -27.71 26.82
CA ALA A 126 39.25 -27.06 26.65
C ALA A 126 39.42 -26.45 25.25
N HIS A 127 39.38 -25.11 25.20
CA HIS A 127 39.67 -24.29 24.02
C HIS A 127 41.07 -24.60 23.45
N PRO A 128 41.23 -24.76 22.12
CA PRO A 128 42.55 -24.70 21.51
C PRO A 128 43.01 -23.25 21.33
N ALA A 129 44.32 -23.07 21.53
CA ALA A 129 45.04 -21.82 21.56
C ALA A 129 45.20 -21.15 20.18
N ALA A 130 45.25 -19.83 20.19
CA ALA A 130 45.51 -18.98 19.03
C ALA A 130 46.88 -19.26 18.38
N VAL A 131 46.90 -19.29 17.05
CA VAL A 131 48.10 -19.36 16.21
C VAL A 131 48.69 -17.94 16.07
N PRO A 132 50.02 -17.73 16.15
CA PRO A 132 50.60 -16.40 16.12
C PRO A 132 50.62 -15.81 14.69
N ALA A 133 50.31 -14.51 14.60
CA ALA A 133 50.36 -13.72 13.38
C ALA A 133 51.80 -13.49 12.89
N VAL A 134 52.06 -13.77 11.61
CA VAL A 134 53.33 -13.45 10.94
C VAL A 134 53.21 -12.05 10.30
N ALA A 135 54.08 -11.13 10.74
CA ALA A 135 54.15 -9.77 10.21
C ALA A 135 54.82 -9.73 8.83
N LEU A 136 54.23 -9.00 7.88
CA LEU A 136 54.84 -8.71 6.57
C LEU A 136 55.79 -7.51 6.66
N PRO A 137 56.97 -7.55 6.03
CA PRO A 137 57.89 -6.42 6.03
C PRO A 137 57.53 -5.38 4.95
N ILE A 138 57.55 -4.12 5.37
CA ILE A 138 57.55 -2.93 4.52
C ILE A 138 58.99 -2.70 4.04
N GLY A 139 59.21 -2.64 2.73
CA GLY A 139 60.52 -2.35 2.13
C GLY A 139 60.38 -1.67 0.77
N GLY A 140 60.99 -0.49 0.65
CA GLY A 140 60.93 0.40 -0.51
C GLY A 140 61.83 0.01 -1.70
N ALA A 141 61.65 0.80 -2.76
CA ALA A 141 62.11 0.68 -4.16
C ALA A 141 63.64 0.58 -4.39
N PRO A 142 64.14 0.30 -5.62
CA PRO A 142 64.16 1.33 -6.68
C PRO A 142 63.95 0.86 -8.14
N MET A 143 63.75 1.88 -8.97
CA MET A 143 63.64 1.99 -10.44
C MET A 143 64.52 1.06 -11.30
N ALA A 144 63.95 0.59 -12.42
CA ALA A 144 64.69 0.32 -13.65
C ALA A 144 63.77 0.48 -14.89
N ALA A 145 64.37 1.00 -15.96
CA ALA A 145 63.74 1.44 -17.20
C ALA A 145 63.69 0.34 -18.28
N GLY A 146 62.77 0.52 -19.24
CA GLY A 146 62.94 0.10 -20.63
C GLY A 146 62.06 -1.05 -21.12
N GLY A 147 61.36 -0.83 -22.23
CA GLY A 147 60.86 -1.90 -23.10
C GLY A 147 59.44 -1.67 -23.64
N ALA A 148 59.33 -1.05 -24.81
CA ALA A 148 58.10 -0.97 -25.60
C ALA A 148 58.09 -2.08 -26.66
N VAL A 149 57.00 -2.86 -26.79
CA VAL A 149 56.58 -3.59 -28.01
C VAL A 149 55.04 -3.82 -27.99
N PRO A 150 54.32 -3.79 -29.12
CA PRO A 150 52.84 -3.67 -29.18
C PRO A 150 52.10 -4.98 -29.55
N ALA A 151 50.79 -5.04 -29.23
CA ALA A 151 49.77 -5.93 -29.82
C ALA A 151 48.39 -5.32 -29.48
N GLY A 152 47.48 -4.97 -30.40
CA GLY A 152 46.81 -5.81 -31.40
C GLY A 152 45.41 -6.20 -30.88
N PRO A 153 44.28 -5.83 -31.52
CA PRO A 153 42.95 -6.00 -30.94
C PRO A 153 42.42 -7.43 -31.18
N ALA A 154 42.02 -8.11 -30.11
CA ALA A 154 41.33 -9.41 -30.19
C ALA A 154 39.82 -9.20 -30.00
N GLY A 155 39.06 -9.75 -30.94
CA GLY A 155 37.64 -9.49 -31.13
C GLY A 155 36.71 -10.24 -30.17
N VAL A 156 35.49 -9.72 -30.13
CA VAL A 156 34.32 -10.27 -29.44
C VAL A 156 33.77 -11.45 -30.25
N PRO A 157 33.60 -12.65 -29.67
CA PRO A 157 32.75 -13.66 -30.27
C PRO A 157 31.29 -13.41 -29.85
N ALA A 158 30.49 -13.00 -30.83
CA ALA A 158 29.04 -13.09 -30.79
C ALA A 158 28.63 -14.56 -30.93
N GLY A 159 27.98 -15.10 -29.91
CA GLY A 159 27.38 -16.44 -29.91
C GLY A 159 26.04 -16.40 -29.19
N ALA A 160 24.98 -16.05 -29.93
CA ALA A 160 23.60 -16.15 -29.48
C ALA A 160 23.21 -17.64 -29.39
N GLY A 161 23.45 -18.24 -28.22
CA GLY A 161 22.84 -19.50 -27.84
C GLY A 161 21.48 -19.23 -27.21
N ALA A 162 20.41 -19.69 -27.86
CA ALA A 162 19.07 -19.71 -27.28
C ALA A 162 19.09 -20.56 -26.00
N LEU A 163 19.02 -19.90 -24.84
CA LEU A 163 18.87 -20.56 -23.55
C LEU A 163 17.45 -21.13 -23.47
N GLN A 164 17.36 -22.44 -23.31
CA GLN A 164 16.09 -23.10 -23.02
C GLN A 164 15.54 -22.64 -21.67
N PRO A 165 14.21 -22.50 -21.51
CA PRO A 165 13.59 -22.13 -20.24
C PRO A 165 13.87 -23.22 -19.20
N PHE A 166 14.55 -22.83 -18.13
CA PHE A 166 14.81 -23.67 -16.96
C PHE A 166 13.48 -23.95 -16.25
N VAL A 167 12.96 -25.17 -16.40
CA VAL A 167 11.79 -25.64 -15.65
C VAL A 167 12.25 -26.10 -14.26
N GLY A 168 12.10 -25.22 -13.27
CA GLY A 168 12.43 -25.49 -11.86
C GLY A 168 11.26 -26.05 -11.04
N HIS A 169 11.55 -27.06 -10.22
CA HIS A 169 10.67 -27.75 -9.27
C HIS A 169 10.12 -26.80 -8.15
N PRO A 170 8.99 -27.12 -7.49
CA PRO A 170 8.05 -26.16 -6.87
C PRO A 170 8.28 -25.92 -5.36
N ALA A 171 9.52 -25.72 -4.92
CA ALA A 171 9.80 -25.27 -3.56
C ALA A 171 10.20 -23.79 -3.59
N LEU A 172 9.20 -22.93 -3.31
CA LEU A 172 9.29 -21.49 -3.03
C LEU A 172 9.52 -20.58 -4.24
N LEU A 173 8.61 -20.63 -5.22
CA LEU A 173 8.50 -19.62 -6.28
C LEU A 173 8.07 -18.28 -5.68
N ALA A 174 9.02 -17.56 -5.07
CA ALA A 174 8.79 -16.17 -4.79
C ALA A 174 8.56 -15.47 -6.14
N GLN A 175 7.36 -14.96 -6.32
CA GLN A 175 6.95 -14.28 -7.54
C GLN A 175 7.02 -12.79 -7.28
N TRP A 176 7.45 -12.05 -8.28
CA TRP A 176 7.35 -10.60 -8.23
C TRP A 176 5.89 -10.23 -8.31
N ARG A 177 5.42 -9.46 -7.34
CA ARG A 177 4.02 -9.12 -7.18
C ARG A 177 3.87 -7.61 -7.11
N ALA A 178 2.81 -7.09 -7.72
CA ALA A 178 2.47 -5.68 -7.66
C ALA A 178 2.23 -5.28 -6.21
N ALA A 179 3.01 -4.31 -5.74
CA ALA A 179 3.02 -3.88 -4.35
C ALA A 179 2.12 -2.67 -4.09
N ALA A 180 1.48 -2.15 -5.15
CA ALA A 180 0.46 -1.11 -5.16
C ALA A 180 -0.50 -1.34 -6.35
N SER A 181 -1.75 -0.87 -6.23
CA SER A 181 -2.72 -0.92 -7.35
C SER A 181 -2.47 0.23 -8.32
N GLU A 182 -1.60 0.02 -9.29
CA GLU A 182 -1.18 1.00 -10.31
C GLU A 182 -1.02 0.30 -11.67
N ALA A 183 -1.02 1.05 -12.76
CA ALA A 183 -0.81 0.52 -14.12
C ALA A 183 -1.81 -0.58 -14.57
N GLY A 184 -3.00 -0.62 -13.98
CA GLY A 184 -4.02 -1.64 -14.23
C GLY A 184 -3.77 -2.98 -13.51
N LEU A 185 -2.82 -3.04 -12.58
CA LEU A 185 -2.57 -4.20 -11.73
C LEU A 185 -3.20 -4.00 -10.36
N GLU A 186 -3.61 -5.10 -9.72
CA GLU A 186 -4.02 -5.11 -8.31
C GLU A 186 -2.88 -5.55 -7.38
N VAL A 187 -2.91 -5.12 -6.11
CA VAL A 187 -1.92 -5.57 -5.11
C VAL A 187 -1.91 -7.10 -5.02
N GLY A 188 -0.74 -7.71 -5.18
CA GLY A 188 -0.58 -9.17 -5.17
C GLY A 188 -0.69 -9.84 -6.54
N GLU A 189 -0.98 -9.10 -7.60
CA GLU A 189 -0.94 -9.61 -8.97
C GLU A 189 0.50 -9.90 -9.40
N VAL A 190 0.71 -10.98 -10.14
CA VAL A 190 2.05 -11.41 -10.58
C VAL A 190 2.55 -10.50 -11.68
N VAL A 191 3.74 -9.94 -11.47
CA VAL A 191 4.48 -9.19 -12.48
C VAL A 191 5.65 -10.04 -12.93
N ALA A 192 5.95 -10.07 -14.23
CA ALA A 192 7.14 -10.73 -14.76
C ALA A 192 8.23 -9.68 -15.02
N PRO A 193 8.95 -9.17 -14.00
CA PRO A 193 10.10 -8.34 -14.26
C PRO A 193 11.21 -9.21 -14.84
N GLY A 194 12.00 -8.63 -15.74
CA GLY A 194 13.13 -9.33 -16.37
C GLY A 194 14.02 -10.08 -15.37
N LEU A 195 14.65 -11.14 -15.87
CA LEU A 195 15.48 -12.14 -15.17
C LEU A 195 16.63 -11.48 -14.38
N VAL A 196 16.37 -10.99 -13.18
CA VAL A 196 17.38 -10.58 -12.21
C VAL A 196 17.22 -11.47 -10.98
N PRO A 197 18.25 -12.23 -10.58
CA PRO A 197 18.22 -13.02 -9.35
C PRO A 197 17.95 -12.11 -8.15
N ALA A 198 16.96 -12.45 -7.33
CA ALA A 198 16.58 -11.66 -6.17
C ALA A 198 16.09 -12.59 -5.05
N GLY A 199 16.35 -12.21 -3.80
CA GLY A 199 15.87 -12.92 -2.62
C GLY A 199 14.43 -12.54 -2.25
N LYS A 200 13.75 -13.37 -1.45
CA LYS A 200 12.44 -13.05 -0.86
C LYS A 200 12.48 -11.68 -0.17
N GLY A 201 11.46 -10.85 -0.39
CA GLY A 201 11.38 -9.49 0.15
C GLY A 201 12.13 -8.43 -0.65
N SER A 202 12.80 -8.81 -1.75
CA SER A 202 13.42 -7.85 -2.66
C SER A 202 12.36 -6.91 -3.24
N LYS A 203 12.68 -5.62 -3.33
CA LYS A 203 11.79 -4.56 -3.81
C LYS A 203 12.43 -3.86 -5.00
N ARG A 204 11.65 -3.48 -6.00
CA ARG A 204 12.12 -2.67 -7.14
C ARG A 204 10.97 -1.92 -7.80
N ILE A 205 11.34 -0.97 -8.65
CA ILE A 205 10.42 -0.37 -9.63
C ILE A 205 10.55 -1.17 -10.93
N ALA A 206 9.42 -1.49 -11.56
CA ALA A 206 9.38 -2.14 -12.87
C ALA A 206 8.41 -1.37 -13.77
N MET A 207 8.75 -1.27 -15.05
CA MET A 207 7.84 -0.72 -16.04
C MET A 207 6.76 -1.73 -16.39
N VAL A 208 5.51 -1.41 -16.06
CA VAL A 208 4.34 -2.21 -16.44
C VAL A 208 3.34 -1.30 -17.15
N ASN A 209 2.90 -1.68 -18.36
CA ASN A 209 1.96 -0.90 -19.16
C ASN A 209 2.35 0.59 -19.34
N GLY A 210 3.65 0.88 -19.42
CA GLY A 210 4.15 2.25 -19.56
C GLY A 210 4.13 3.09 -18.28
N CYS A 211 3.80 2.52 -17.12
CA CYS A 211 3.86 3.16 -15.81
C CYS A 211 4.93 2.52 -14.89
N GLU A 212 5.63 3.34 -14.11
CA GLU A 212 6.56 2.88 -13.08
C GLU A 212 5.76 2.26 -11.92
N THR A 213 5.82 0.93 -11.79
CA THR A 213 5.10 0.19 -10.76
C THR A 213 6.05 -0.36 -9.72
N PHE A 214 5.73 -0.17 -8.45
CA PHE A 214 6.46 -0.77 -7.35
C PHE A 214 6.10 -2.26 -7.23
N ILE A 215 7.11 -3.13 -7.21
CA ILE A 215 6.95 -4.59 -7.11
C ILE A 215 7.83 -5.17 -6.01
N GLU A 216 7.36 -6.25 -5.39
CA GLU A 216 8.09 -6.99 -4.35
C GLU A 216 8.11 -8.48 -4.65
N LEU A 217 9.22 -9.16 -4.37
CA LEU A 217 9.34 -10.60 -4.52
C LEU A 217 8.73 -11.29 -3.30
N VAL A 218 7.53 -11.86 -3.46
CA VAL A 218 6.75 -12.46 -2.38
C VAL A 218 6.61 -13.95 -2.62
N SER A 219 6.89 -14.75 -1.59
CA SER A 219 6.67 -16.19 -1.63
C SER A 219 5.19 -16.53 -1.43
N ASP A 220 4.70 -17.57 -2.10
CA ASP A 220 3.29 -17.94 -2.08
C ASP A 220 2.76 -18.25 -0.66
N ASP A 221 3.60 -18.83 0.21
CA ASP A 221 3.31 -19.08 1.63
C ASP A 221 3.17 -17.80 2.45
N GLY A 222 3.84 -16.71 2.04
CA GLY A 222 3.79 -15.40 2.68
C GLY A 222 2.79 -14.44 2.04
N LEU A 223 2.18 -14.80 0.91
CA LEU A 223 1.38 -13.88 0.10
C LEU A 223 0.19 -13.34 0.88
N LYS A 224 -0.56 -14.19 1.57
CA LYS A 224 -1.74 -13.77 2.34
C LYS A 224 -1.35 -12.74 3.41
N ALA A 225 -0.36 -13.06 4.25
CA ALA A 225 0.12 -12.15 5.29
C ALA A 225 0.75 -10.87 4.71
N TRP A 226 1.36 -10.96 3.52
CA TRP A 226 1.94 -9.82 2.82
C TRP A 226 0.87 -8.89 2.25
N ILE A 227 -0.18 -9.44 1.62
CA ILE A 227 -1.36 -8.68 1.16
C ILE A 227 -2.07 -8.07 2.36
N GLU A 228 -2.23 -8.80 3.46
CA GLU A 228 -2.85 -8.29 4.69
C GLU A 228 -2.02 -7.20 5.38
N LYS A 229 -0.67 -7.27 5.33
CA LYS A 229 0.18 -6.17 5.80
C LYS A 229 0.08 -4.93 4.91
N ARG A 230 -0.20 -5.16 3.64
CA ARG A 230 -0.40 -4.14 2.61
C ARG A 230 -1.88 -3.95 2.31
N LEU A 231 -2.73 -4.26 3.31
CA LEU A 231 -4.20 -4.19 3.23
C LEU A 231 -4.54 -3.04 2.28
N PRO A 232 -5.30 -3.30 1.19
CA PRO A 232 -5.71 -2.23 0.29
C PRO A 232 -6.15 -1.09 1.19
N LEU A 233 -5.50 0.07 1.03
CA LEU A 233 -5.77 1.26 1.84
C LEU A 233 -7.27 1.28 2.08
N ASP A 234 -7.67 1.25 3.35
CA ASP A 234 -9.07 1.18 3.73
C ASP A 234 -9.85 2.06 2.76
N VAL A 235 -10.82 1.50 2.04
CA VAL A 235 -11.52 2.17 0.93
C VAL A 235 -12.21 3.48 1.37
N ARG A 236 -12.22 3.76 2.68
CA ARG A 236 -12.65 5.00 3.32
C ARG A 236 -11.57 6.09 3.39
N ILE A 237 -10.35 5.82 2.92
CA ILE A 237 -9.19 6.72 2.99
C ILE A 237 -8.59 6.88 1.59
N GLN A 238 -8.34 8.12 1.17
CA GLN A 238 -7.63 8.40 -0.08
C GLN A 238 -6.12 8.31 0.10
N ARG A 239 -5.39 8.15 -1.01
CA ARG A 239 -3.93 8.19 -1.00
C ARG A 239 -3.45 9.53 -0.44
N ILE A 240 -2.60 9.50 0.59
CA ILE A 240 -2.07 10.72 1.18
C ILE A 240 -1.17 11.47 0.17
N LYS A 241 -1.53 12.73 -0.09
CA LYS A 241 -0.78 13.70 -0.88
C LYS A 241 -0.22 14.78 0.04
N THR A 242 0.98 15.24 -0.28
CA THR A 242 1.64 16.34 0.43
C THR A 242 2.03 17.43 -0.56
N ARG A 243 1.91 18.69 -0.12
CA ARG A 243 2.34 19.86 -0.88
C ARG A 243 3.16 20.75 0.04
N HIS A 244 4.37 21.12 -0.38
CA HIS A 244 5.29 21.92 0.42
C HIS A 244 5.55 21.34 1.83
N GLY A 245 5.64 20.01 1.95
CA GLY A 245 5.89 19.33 3.23
C GLY A 245 4.70 19.24 4.18
N ALA A 246 3.53 19.76 3.81
CA ALA A 246 2.29 19.62 4.58
C ALA A 246 1.30 18.69 3.88
N ARG A 247 0.47 17.98 4.65
CA ARG A 247 -0.64 17.19 4.10
C ARG A 247 -1.66 18.16 3.50
N CYS A 248 -1.86 18.07 2.19
CA CYS A 248 -2.78 18.93 1.47
C CYS A 248 -3.14 18.26 0.14
N ARG A 249 -4.42 18.29 -0.18
CA ARG A 249 -5.01 17.81 -1.44
C ARG A 249 -5.96 18.87 -1.96
N GLU A 250 -5.80 19.21 -3.23
CA GLU A 250 -6.67 20.18 -3.89
C GLU A 250 -8.09 19.63 -4.00
N TRP A 251 -9.09 20.46 -3.74
CA TRP A 251 -10.49 20.04 -3.69
C TRP A 251 -10.93 19.31 -4.97
N ARG A 252 -10.63 19.91 -6.12
CA ARG A 252 -11.01 19.39 -7.44
C ARG A 252 -10.38 18.02 -7.72
N GLU A 253 -9.10 17.88 -7.39
CA GLU A 253 -8.36 16.61 -7.51
C GLU A 253 -8.96 15.54 -6.58
N GLY A 254 -9.27 15.90 -5.32
CA GLY A 254 -9.93 15.00 -4.38
C GLY A 254 -11.29 14.51 -4.89
N CYS A 255 -12.08 15.39 -5.51
CA CYS A 255 -13.38 15.05 -6.09
C CYS A 255 -13.27 14.16 -7.34
N GLU A 256 -12.27 14.38 -8.19
CA GLU A 256 -12.03 13.59 -9.41
C GLU A 256 -11.56 12.18 -9.09
N GLU A 257 -10.86 11.99 -7.96
CA GLU A 257 -10.38 10.70 -7.48
C GLU A 257 -11.38 9.92 -6.62
N LEU A 258 -12.54 10.51 -6.26
CA LEU A 258 -13.56 9.83 -5.44
C LEU A 258 -14.02 8.53 -6.10
N ARG A 259 -14.12 7.48 -5.28
CA ARG A 259 -14.61 6.16 -5.69
C ARG A 259 -15.63 5.66 -4.68
N GLU A 260 -16.82 5.37 -5.18
CA GLU A 260 -17.85 4.76 -4.36
C GLU A 260 -17.76 3.24 -4.46
N GLU A 261 -17.50 2.59 -3.34
CA GLU A 261 -17.45 1.13 -3.20
C GLU A 261 -18.76 0.61 -2.62
N THR A 262 -19.20 -0.59 -3.05
CA THR A 262 -20.43 -1.19 -2.54
C THR A 262 -20.16 -1.96 -1.25
N PHE A 263 -20.87 -1.62 -0.18
CA PHE A 263 -20.81 -2.32 1.11
C PHE A 263 -22.08 -3.13 1.32
N THR A 264 -21.95 -4.41 1.66
CA THR A 264 -23.09 -5.28 1.99
C THR A 264 -23.70 -4.98 3.37
N ASP A 265 -22.92 -4.33 4.24
CA ASP A 265 -23.23 -3.99 5.62
C ASP A 265 -23.37 -2.47 5.85
N TYR A 266 -23.62 -1.69 4.79
CA TYR A 266 -23.78 -0.24 4.91
C TYR A 266 -24.96 0.10 5.86
N PRO A 267 -24.75 0.91 6.92
CA PRO A 267 -25.71 1.00 8.02
C PRO A 267 -26.92 1.92 7.74
N LEU A 268 -26.94 2.63 6.61
CA LEU A 268 -27.98 3.61 6.29
C LEU A 268 -28.94 3.08 5.22
N THR A 269 -30.22 3.33 5.43
CA THR A 269 -31.27 2.96 4.47
C THR A 269 -31.39 3.98 3.33
N GLY A 270 -31.86 3.52 2.17
CA GLY A 270 -32.02 4.34 0.98
C GLY A 270 -30.71 4.55 0.21
N PRO A 271 -30.76 5.31 -0.90
CA PRO A 271 -29.60 5.52 -1.77
C PRO A 271 -28.51 6.34 -1.08
N ARG A 272 -27.26 6.06 -1.42
CA ARG A 272 -26.12 6.86 -0.96
C ARG A 272 -26.00 8.11 -1.81
N THR A 273 -25.70 9.22 -1.16
CA THR A 273 -25.75 10.55 -1.77
C THR A 273 -24.43 11.29 -1.72
N SER A 274 -23.48 10.81 -0.92
CA SER A 274 -22.17 11.45 -0.71
C SER A 274 -21.43 11.68 -2.04
N SER A 275 -21.35 10.67 -2.90
CA SER A 275 -20.71 10.79 -4.23
C SER A 275 -21.41 11.83 -5.11
N TRP A 276 -22.75 11.86 -5.11
CA TRP A 276 -23.52 12.86 -5.86
C TRP A 276 -23.29 14.27 -5.31
N CYS A 277 -23.32 14.45 -3.99
CA CYS A 277 -23.11 15.74 -3.33
C CYS A 277 -21.72 16.29 -3.62
N MET A 278 -20.68 15.45 -3.57
CA MET A 278 -19.32 15.87 -3.92
C MET A 278 -19.20 16.31 -5.38
N LYS A 279 -19.81 15.57 -6.31
CA LYS A 279 -19.88 15.96 -7.73
C LYS A 279 -20.63 17.26 -7.93
N TYR A 280 -21.72 17.48 -7.18
CA TYR A 280 -22.46 18.73 -7.20
C TYR A 280 -21.60 19.91 -6.75
N LEU A 281 -20.91 19.77 -5.60
CA LEU A 281 -20.02 20.80 -5.06
C LEU A 281 -18.84 21.11 -6.00
N ASN A 282 -18.29 20.11 -6.67
CA ASN A 282 -17.17 20.28 -7.61
C ASN A 282 -17.55 21.02 -8.92
N ARG A 283 -18.85 21.12 -9.25
CA ARG A 283 -19.32 21.92 -10.40
C ARG A 283 -19.24 23.42 -10.12
N GLN A 284 -19.30 23.81 -8.84
CA GLN A 284 -19.24 25.21 -8.43
C GLN A 284 -17.79 25.63 -8.19
N PRO A 285 -17.43 26.89 -8.51
CA PRO A 285 -16.12 27.41 -8.12
C PRO A 285 -15.99 27.41 -6.58
N GLY A 286 -14.80 27.11 -6.07
CA GLY A 286 -14.48 27.14 -4.63
C GLY A 286 -14.99 25.96 -3.79
N GLY A 287 -15.73 25.01 -4.37
CA GLY A 287 -16.10 23.76 -3.72
C GLY A 287 -16.96 23.94 -2.46
N ALA A 288 -16.69 23.16 -1.42
CA ALA A 288 -17.47 23.19 -0.18
C ALA A 288 -17.43 24.54 0.55
N ALA A 289 -16.31 25.27 0.50
CA ALA A 289 -16.17 26.55 1.20
C ALA A 289 -17.12 27.62 0.63
N ASP A 290 -17.13 27.77 -0.69
CA ASP A 290 -17.92 28.81 -1.35
C ASP A 290 -19.40 28.43 -1.44
N ARG A 291 -19.73 27.14 -1.38
CA ARG A 291 -21.13 26.66 -1.41
C ARG A 291 -22.00 27.34 -0.36
N HIS A 292 -21.53 27.50 0.87
CA HIS A 292 -22.32 28.13 1.94
C HIS A 292 -22.70 29.57 1.58
N ALA A 293 -21.73 30.35 1.10
CA ALA A 293 -21.95 31.74 0.72
C ALA A 293 -22.92 31.84 -0.47
N LEU A 294 -22.74 31.00 -1.49
CA LEU A 294 -23.61 30.95 -2.68
C LEU A 294 -25.05 30.56 -2.30
N TRP A 295 -25.21 29.52 -1.48
CA TRP A 295 -26.52 29.09 -0.99
C TRP A 295 -27.22 30.18 -0.17
N ARG A 296 -26.49 30.86 0.73
CA ARG A 296 -27.03 31.96 1.52
C ARG A 296 -27.49 33.13 0.66
N GLN A 297 -26.68 33.50 -0.33
CA GLN A 297 -27.01 34.57 -1.27
C GLN A 297 -28.23 34.23 -2.12
N GLY A 298 -28.29 33.01 -2.66
CA GLY A 298 -29.40 32.55 -3.50
C GLY A 298 -30.72 32.41 -2.73
N SER A 299 -30.64 31.95 -1.47
CA SER A 299 -31.82 31.70 -0.63
C SER A 299 -32.23 32.91 0.23
N LYS A 300 -31.40 33.96 0.26
CA LYS A 300 -31.55 35.16 1.10
C LYS A 300 -31.84 34.84 2.57
N VAL A 301 -31.08 33.90 3.13
CA VAL A 301 -31.21 33.48 4.53
C VAL A 301 -30.27 34.27 5.44
N SER A 302 -30.77 34.59 6.63
CA SER A 302 -30.03 35.26 7.71
C SER A 302 -29.16 34.24 8.48
N PRO A 303 -28.00 34.64 9.05
CA PRO A 303 -27.24 33.76 9.95
C PRO A 303 -28.03 33.20 11.15
N SER A 304 -29.09 33.90 11.57
CA SER A 304 -29.98 33.49 12.65
C SER A 304 -31.04 32.47 12.23
N ASP A 305 -31.19 32.22 10.92
CA ASP A 305 -32.19 31.28 10.42
C ASP A 305 -31.78 29.84 10.74
N TRP A 306 -32.77 28.96 10.89
CA TRP A 306 -32.56 27.58 11.30
C TRP A 306 -31.58 26.85 10.37
N GLY A 307 -30.60 26.15 10.96
CA GLY A 307 -29.65 25.33 10.24
C GLY A 307 -28.56 26.11 9.49
N VAL A 308 -28.58 27.45 9.44
CA VAL A 308 -27.58 28.22 8.66
C VAL A 308 -26.17 28.07 9.24
N ALA A 309 -26.00 28.24 10.55
CA ALA A 309 -24.70 28.05 11.21
C ALA A 309 -24.22 26.58 11.17
N GLU A 310 -25.17 25.64 11.26
CA GLU A 310 -24.88 24.21 11.13
C GLU A 310 -24.37 23.89 9.72
N HIS A 311 -25.03 24.41 8.69
CA HIS A 311 -24.65 24.23 7.29
C HIS A 311 -23.22 24.73 7.00
N GLU A 312 -22.83 25.87 7.57
CA GLU A 312 -21.44 26.38 7.48
C GLU A 312 -20.45 25.39 8.08
N THR A 313 -20.74 24.92 9.31
CA THR A 313 -19.88 23.98 10.04
C THR A 313 -19.74 22.64 9.33
N LEU A 314 -20.84 22.11 8.78
CA LEU A 314 -20.86 20.85 8.04
C LEU A 314 -20.02 20.92 6.75
N LEU A 315 -20.07 22.04 6.02
CA LEU A 315 -19.25 22.21 4.82
C LEU A 315 -17.77 22.39 5.13
N GLU A 316 -17.42 23.08 6.21
CA GLU A 316 -16.02 23.17 6.65
C GLU A 316 -15.49 21.79 7.06
N ALA A 317 -16.30 20.96 7.73
CA ALA A 317 -15.94 19.57 8.04
C ALA A 317 -15.71 18.75 6.76
N VAL A 318 -16.58 18.87 5.74
CA VAL A 318 -16.41 18.20 4.44
C VAL A 318 -15.10 18.63 3.75
N LYS A 319 -14.80 19.93 3.76
CA LYS A 319 -13.57 20.48 3.18
C LYS A 319 -12.32 19.95 3.89
N LEU A 320 -12.27 19.99 5.23
CA LEU A 320 -11.13 19.49 6.00
C LEU A 320 -10.94 17.99 5.79
N ALA A 321 -12.02 17.23 5.80
CA ALA A 321 -11.97 15.78 5.60
C ALA A 321 -11.43 15.40 4.22
N MET A 322 -11.76 16.17 3.18
CA MET A 322 -11.26 15.94 1.82
C MET A 322 -9.82 16.45 1.63
N SER A 323 -9.53 17.69 2.01
CA SER A 323 -8.24 18.34 1.69
C SER A 323 -7.14 18.05 2.69
N TYR A 324 -7.47 17.98 3.99
CA TYR A 324 -6.50 17.74 5.05
C TYR A 324 -6.46 16.26 5.43
N ASP A 325 -7.57 15.66 5.86
CA ASP A 325 -7.56 14.25 6.29
C ASP A 325 -7.47 13.27 5.10
N GLN A 326 -7.87 13.74 3.91
CA GLN A 326 -7.86 12.99 2.65
C GLN A 326 -8.63 11.69 2.75
N LEU A 327 -9.88 11.82 3.19
CA LEU A 327 -10.82 10.72 3.35
C LEU A 327 -11.66 10.50 2.09
N GLU A 328 -12.01 9.25 1.85
CA GLU A 328 -12.91 8.87 0.76
C GLU A 328 -14.36 9.06 1.23
N LEU A 329 -14.83 10.30 1.13
CA LEU A 329 -16.12 10.71 1.71
C LEU A 329 -17.31 9.94 1.15
N ALA A 330 -17.21 9.45 -0.10
CA ALA A 330 -18.24 8.61 -0.68
C ALA A 330 -18.49 7.35 0.16
N ASN A 331 -17.43 6.78 0.76
CA ASN A 331 -17.41 5.51 1.50
C ASN A 331 -17.66 5.63 3.00
N LEU A 332 -17.77 6.84 3.52
CA LEU A 332 -17.94 7.08 4.95
C LEU A 332 -19.41 7.27 5.34
N ALA A 333 -19.95 6.32 6.11
CA ALA A 333 -21.31 6.40 6.63
C ALA A 333 -21.55 7.67 7.48
N CYS A 334 -20.56 8.13 8.24
CA CYS A 334 -20.68 9.38 8.99
C CYS A 334 -20.87 10.59 8.05
N PHE A 335 -20.13 10.68 6.96
CA PHE A 335 -20.28 11.76 5.98
C PHE A 335 -21.58 11.66 5.19
N GLU A 336 -22.08 10.46 4.93
CA GLU A 336 -23.42 10.29 4.36
C GLU A 336 -24.51 10.90 5.24
N ILE A 337 -24.42 10.76 6.57
CA ILE A 337 -25.33 11.45 7.50
C ILE A 337 -25.18 12.97 7.39
N LEU A 338 -23.94 13.48 7.35
CA LEU A 338 -23.68 14.93 7.22
C LEU A 338 -24.24 15.48 5.90
N PHE A 339 -24.06 14.77 4.78
CA PHE A 339 -24.62 15.17 3.49
C PHE A 339 -26.13 15.12 3.48
N ARG A 340 -26.76 14.09 4.07
CA ARG A 340 -28.22 14.05 4.22
C ARG A 340 -28.73 15.19 5.09
N ARG A 341 -27.96 15.59 6.11
CA ARG A 341 -28.28 16.76 6.95
C ARG A 341 -28.17 18.07 6.18
N LEU A 342 -27.11 18.26 5.39
CA LEU A 342 -26.95 19.40 4.48
C LEU A 342 -28.14 19.49 3.50
N GLN A 343 -28.47 18.39 2.83
CA GLN A 343 -29.60 18.31 1.90
C GLN A 343 -30.94 18.63 2.60
N THR A 344 -31.11 18.21 3.86
CA THR A 344 -32.31 18.53 4.65
C THR A 344 -32.41 20.03 4.93
N ILE A 345 -31.30 20.66 5.35
CA ILE A 345 -31.26 22.10 5.60
C ILE A 345 -31.61 22.85 4.32
N GLU A 346 -30.98 22.50 3.21
CA GLU A 346 -31.24 23.16 1.93
C GLU A 346 -32.67 22.93 1.41
N TYR A 347 -33.22 21.71 1.58
CA TYR A 347 -34.61 21.39 1.25
C TYR A 347 -35.61 22.28 1.99
N CYS A 348 -35.38 22.58 3.27
CA CYS A 348 -36.23 23.48 4.05
C CYS A 348 -36.36 24.89 3.46
N TYR A 349 -35.39 25.34 2.66
CA TYR A 349 -35.41 26.66 2.02
C TYR A 349 -35.66 26.60 0.50
N GLN A 350 -35.89 25.41 -0.06
CA GLN A 350 -36.03 25.23 -1.51
C GLN A 350 -37.17 26.08 -2.09
N ASP A 351 -38.34 26.10 -1.45
CA ASP A 351 -39.50 26.87 -1.92
C ASP A 351 -39.22 28.37 -1.87
N ARG A 352 -38.59 28.86 -0.79
CA ARG A 352 -38.17 30.27 -0.68
C ARG A 352 -37.23 30.66 -1.83
N SER A 353 -36.24 29.82 -2.14
CA SER A 353 -35.29 30.08 -3.24
C SER A 353 -35.98 30.05 -4.61
N ARG A 354 -36.97 29.17 -4.80
CA ARG A 354 -37.80 29.11 -6.00
C ARG A 354 -38.68 30.35 -6.18
N GLU A 355 -39.34 30.80 -5.12
CA GLU A 355 -40.14 32.03 -5.13
C GLU A 355 -39.30 33.26 -5.46
N LEU A 356 -38.12 33.38 -4.84
CA LEU A 356 -37.20 34.47 -5.09
C LEU A 356 -36.75 34.49 -6.55
N SER A 357 -36.41 33.32 -7.11
CA SER A 357 -36.04 33.17 -8.51
C SER A 357 -37.20 33.59 -9.43
N ASN A 358 -38.42 33.10 -9.18
CA ASN A 358 -39.60 33.48 -9.96
C ASN A 358 -39.91 34.99 -9.88
N SER A 359 -39.77 35.60 -8.70
CA SER A 359 -40.03 37.03 -8.50
C SER A 359 -39.03 37.94 -9.23
N GLN A 360 -37.76 37.51 -9.38
CA GLN A 360 -36.77 38.26 -10.15
C GLN A 360 -37.07 38.23 -11.65
N HIS A 361 -37.45 37.06 -12.19
CA HIS A 361 -37.77 36.92 -13.61
C HIS A 361 -39.04 37.69 -14.01
N GLN A 362 -40.01 37.82 -13.10
CA GLN A 362 -41.20 38.64 -13.34
C GLN A 362 -40.89 40.15 -13.51
N ARG A 363 -39.72 40.63 -13.09
CA ARG A 363 -39.35 42.05 -13.23
C ARG A 363 -38.77 42.39 -14.61
N PHE A 364 -38.25 41.43 -15.35
CA PHE A 364 -37.53 41.67 -16.60
C PHE A 364 -37.85 40.58 -17.65
N GLY A 365 -38.98 40.69 -18.34
CA GLY A 365 -39.27 39.88 -19.55
C GLY A 365 -40.61 39.12 -19.56
N PRO A 366 -40.83 38.25 -20.58
CA PRO A 366 -42.03 37.43 -20.67
C PRO A 366 -42.16 36.49 -19.48
N LYS A 367 -43.39 36.33 -18.96
CA LYS A 367 -43.73 35.71 -17.67
C LYS A 367 -43.58 34.17 -17.63
N LEU A 368 -42.52 33.59 -18.19
CA LEU A 368 -42.25 32.17 -17.97
C LEU A 368 -41.60 31.98 -16.60
N THR A 369 -42.19 31.11 -15.80
CA THR A 369 -41.59 30.58 -14.56
C THR A 369 -40.30 29.82 -14.87
N LEU A 370 -39.44 29.67 -13.86
CA LEU A 370 -38.18 28.92 -14.00
C LEU A 370 -38.40 27.47 -14.47
N GLU A 371 -39.52 26.88 -14.08
CA GLU A 371 -39.88 25.51 -14.43
C GLU A 371 -40.32 25.39 -15.89
N GLU A 372 -41.12 26.34 -16.37
CA GLU A 372 -41.48 26.42 -17.78
C GLU A 372 -40.23 26.60 -18.64
N GLN A 373 -39.31 27.50 -18.24
CA GLN A 373 -38.04 27.68 -18.95
C GLN A 373 -37.20 26.40 -18.96
N SER A 374 -37.08 25.72 -17.81
CA SER A 374 -36.32 24.46 -17.69
C SER A 374 -36.93 23.35 -18.55
N ALA A 375 -38.27 23.29 -18.64
CA ALA A 375 -38.99 22.32 -19.47
C ALA A 375 -38.70 22.52 -20.96
N PHE A 376 -38.63 23.76 -21.44
CA PHE A 376 -38.29 24.05 -22.84
C PHE A 376 -36.80 23.86 -23.15
N MET A 377 -35.91 24.15 -22.19
CA MET A 377 -34.47 24.01 -22.39
C MET A 377 -33.98 22.56 -22.27
N GLY A 378 -34.77 21.67 -21.66
CA GLY A 378 -34.32 20.31 -21.34
C GLY A 378 -33.18 20.27 -20.32
N VAL A 379 -32.86 21.41 -19.69
CA VAL A 379 -31.84 21.54 -18.66
C VAL A 379 -32.55 21.92 -17.37
N THR A 380 -32.68 20.95 -16.46
CA THR A 380 -33.19 21.20 -15.11
C THR A 380 -32.13 21.94 -14.29
N ARG A 381 -32.09 23.27 -14.42
CA ARG A 381 -31.23 24.13 -13.58
C ARG A 381 -31.84 24.31 -12.19
N ASN A 382 -31.92 23.24 -11.42
CA ASN A 382 -32.13 23.38 -9.97
C ASN A 382 -30.78 23.48 -9.24
N GLU A 383 -29.91 24.34 -9.77
CA GLU A 383 -28.51 24.51 -9.31
C GLU A 383 -28.40 25.30 -8.01
N MET A 384 -29.52 25.77 -7.45
CA MET A 384 -29.51 26.55 -6.21
C MET A 384 -29.52 25.70 -4.95
N VAL A 385 -30.03 24.47 -5.02
CA VAL A 385 -30.06 23.53 -3.89
C VAL A 385 -29.34 22.22 -4.25
N MET A 386 -28.54 21.73 -3.31
CA MET A 386 -27.85 20.46 -3.33
C MET A 386 -28.80 19.43 -2.73
N ILE A 387 -29.57 18.75 -3.59
CA ILE A 387 -30.47 17.66 -3.20
C ILE A 387 -30.35 16.54 -4.23
N ASP A 388 -29.93 15.36 -3.78
CA ASP A 388 -29.83 14.19 -4.64
C ASP A 388 -31.23 13.75 -5.11
N PRO A 389 -31.50 13.70 -6.42
CA PRO A 389 -32.79 13.28 -6.94
C PRO A 389 -33.18 11.85 -6.52
N GLN A 390 -32.21 10.94 -6.34
CA GLN A 390 -32.50 9.56 -5.92
C GLN A 390 -32.97 9.53 -4.46
N LEU A 391 -32.32 10.31 -3.58
CA LEU A 391 -32.76 10.44 -2.19
C LEU A 391 -34.14 11.08 -2.11
N LEU A 392 -34.38 12.15 -2.88
CA LEU A 392 -35.69 12.82 -2.90
C LEU A 392 -36.79 11.87 -3.38
N ALA A 393 -36.53 11.05 -4.40
CA ALA A 393 -37.47 10.04 -4.88
C ALA A 393 -37.75 8.96 -3.81
N HIS A 394 -36.70 8.48 -3.13
CA HIS A 394 -36.82 7.51 -2.03
C HIS A 394 -37.68 8.05 -0.88
N ILE A 395 -37.41 9.28 -0.43
CA ILE A 395 -38.19 9.96 0.63
C ILE A 395 -39.65 10.13 0.21
N LYS A 396 -39.90 10.55 -1.04
CA LYS A 396 -41.27 10.70 -1.56
C LYS A 396 -42.04 9.37 -1.57
N SER A 397 -41.38 8.26 -1.90
CA SER A 397 -41.99 6.93 -1.81
C SER A 397 -42.37 6.59 -0.37
N HIS A 398 -41.44 6.75 0.56
CA HIS A 398 -41.66 6.43 1.97
C HIS A 398 -42.77 7.27 2.60
N VAL A 399 -42.80 8.58 2.34
CA VAL A 399 -43.86 9.48 2.82
C VAL A 399 -45.22 9.08 2.27
N LYS A 400 -45.28 8.64 1.00
CA LYS A 400 -46.51 8.14 0.39
C LYS A 400 -46.99 6.84 1.06
N GLU A 401 -46.10 5.89 1.26
CA GLU A 401 -46.37 4.61 1.94
C GLU A 401 -46.88 4.85 3.38
N ASP A 402 -46.27 5.76 4.13
CA ASP A 402 -46.68 6.14 5.49
C ASP A 402 -48.08 6.80 5.51
N ALA A 403 -48.37 7.66 4.52
CA ALA A 403 -49.68 8.29 4.39
C ALA A 403 -50.78 7.28 4.06
N GLU A 404 -50.50 6.31 3.18
CA GLU A 404 -51.41 5.22 2.84
C GLU A 404 -51.64 4.29 4.04
N LEU A 405 -50.58 3.93 4.76
CA LEU A 405 -50.68 3.13 5.99
C LEU A 405 -51.54 3.85 7.05
N SER A 406 -51.30 5.14 7.26
CA SER A 406 -52.07 5.96 8.21
C SER A 406 -53.55 6.05 7.83
N LYS A 407 -53.85 6.19 6.53
CA LYS A 407 -55.21 6.17 6.00
C LYS A 407 -55.89 4.82 6.25
N ASN A 408 -55.20 3.71 5.97
CA ASN A 408 -55.73 2.36 6.16
C ASN A 408 -55.99 2.04 7.64
N LEU A 409 -55.09 2.47 8.54
CA LEU A 409 -55.29 2.32 9.98
C LEU A 409 -56.49 3.14 10.49
N ARG A 410 -56.72 4.34 9.94
CA ARG A 410 -57.91 5.13 10.26
C ARG A 410 -59.18 4.44 9.80
N LEU A 411 -59.22 3.97 8.54
CA LEU A 411 -60.38 3.23 8.00
C LEU A 411 -60.67 1.98 8.82
N ALA A 412 -59.65 1.18 9.18
CA ALA A 412 -59.82 -0.01 10.01
C ALA A 412 -60.38 0.31 11.41
N ARG A 413 -60.03 1.46 12.00
CA ARG A 413 -60.60 1.92 13.28
C ARG A 413 -62.07 2.32 13.13
N GLU A 414 -62.40 3.04 12.06
CA GLU A 414 -63.77 3.44 11.74
C GLU A 414 -64.68 2.22 11.49
N GLU A 415 -64.21 1.22 10.76
CA GLU A 415 -64.93 -0.05 10.52
C GLU A 415 -65.16 -0.84 11.81
N ARG A 416 -64.14 -0.96 12.68
CA ARG A 416 -64.29 -1.60 14.00
C ARG A 416 -65.33 -0.88 14.87
N ALA A 417 -65.32 0.44 14.87
CA ALA A 417 -66.30 1.24 15.61
C ALA A 417 -67.72 1.08 15.04
N ALA A 418 -67.87 1.02 13.72
CA ALA A 418 -69.15 0.76 13.06
C ALA A 418 -69.68 -0.65 13.37
N ALA A 419 -68.82 -1.68 13.32
CA ALA A 419 -69.20 -3.07 13.64
C ALA A 419 -69.71 -3.21 15.09
N LEU A 420 -69.08 -2.54 16.05
CA LEU A 420 -69.54 -2.51 17.45
C LEU A 420 -70.91 -1.84 17.60
N LYS A 421 -71.15 -0.73 16.87
CA LYS A 421 -72.47 -0.07 16.86
C LYS A 421 -73.55 -0.96 16.25
N HIS A 422 -73.24 -1.65 15.15
CA HIS A 422 -74.17 -2.60 14.52
C HIS A 422 -74.52 -3.76 15.45
N LYS A 423 -73.53 -4.31 16.17
CA LYS A 423 -73.76 -5.36 17.17
C LYS A 423 -74.65 -4.86 18.33
N GLY A 424 -74.37 -3.66 18.85
CA GLY A 424 -75.18 -3.08 19.93
C GLY A 424 -76.63 -2.78 19.53
N LYS A 425 -76.88 -2.42 18.26
CA LYS A 425 -78.24 -2.25 17.74
C LYS A 425 -78.98 -3.59 17.62
N ALA A 426 -78.32 -4.61 17.06
CA ALA A 426 -78.90 -5.95 16.95
C ALA A 426 -79.30 -6.53 18.32
N ASP A 427 -78.45 -6.36 19.35
CA ASP A 427 -78.74 -6.81 20.72
C ASP A 427 -79.91 -6.04 21.37
N LYS A 428 -80.19 -4.81 20.93
CA LYS A 428 -81.34 -4.03 21.39
C LYS A 428 -82.63 -4.49 20.72
N ASP A 429 -82.59 -4.68 19.40
CA ASP A 429 -83.72 -5.14 18.60
C ASP A 429 -84.16 -6.57 18.99
N LEU A 430 -83.27 -7.39 19.58
CA LEU A 430 -83.57 -8.72 20.13
C LEU A 430 -84.25 -8.71 21.51
N LYS A 431 -84.26 -7.56 22.21
CA LYS A 431 -84.82 -7.43 23.58
C LYS A 431 -86.18 -6.73 23.62
N GLU A 432 -86.58 -6.08 22.54
CA GLU A 432 -87.93 -5.55 22.32
C GLU A 432 -88.78 -6.61 21.61
#